data_AF-A0A0M9E7E4-F1
#
_entry.id   AF-A0A0M9E7E4-F1
#
_cell.length_a   1.000
_cell.length_b   1.000
_cell.length_c   1.000
_cell.angle_alpha   90.00
_cell.angle_beta   90.00
_cell.angle_gamma   90.00
#
_symmetry.space_group_name_H-M   'P 1'
#
loop_
_entity.id
_entity.type
_entity.pdbx_description
1 polymer ?
#
loop_
_entity_poly.entity_id
_entity_poly.type
_entity_poly.pdbx_seq_one_letter_code
_entity_poly.pdbx_strand_id
1 'polypeptide(L)'
;MFGKYSRKKKGFPFANIYFPYEAENHHTLTVGAARSGKNGPLLQYISEIRRRGNKFICHDRKGELASIFYRHGIDHIINLYDQRFEDTGWNLMREIENPHIDIPLISSSLIPDTNDAFWSNAARFVLEGILHSAYEQNDINNMGIWSRLSCSVGDIVKYLKNSNTYSARVATDVLANGDTNNKMAHSVLSILRTYSGIFEPLKNIDGQFTTKRWLGKSEGDIFLTNYAKTEKINRPLLTLFIDLAISEILTRPNTYNRSDYIYLFLSEFNALQKMDSLNSALTEGAAKGLCLYTEIQDFGKTEQIYGNRLSKSIQANHGTVIIFRSRGQNADECSRLFSKIRVKGVSKSKSSGNSGYYSNSETKSIKEQTLILPSQISNLKPHHAFIWYPGHNPVKVEWCIDNWKKYQRKHESFKIRKLENRDPLQTDQRGDEIETTKINDLSGEQFDVELPEKPLENISSNPDQEQLKMFLDECTINKDGEKVRVNELYDLFNLWCELKIKSKISQWKFYRVIKKLLKSDKIGGISYYLDIEITDF
;
A
#
# COMPACT_ATOMS: atom_id res chain seq x y z
N MET A 1 1.46 -35.08 21.85
CA MET A 1 1.64 -35.83 20.59
C MET A 1 2.31 -34.89 19.58
N PHE A 2 3.55 -34.49 19.85
CA PHE A 2 4.35 -33.63 18.95
C PHE A 2 5.51 -34.49 18.43
N GLY A 3 5.86 -34.37 17.15
CA GLY A 3 6.93 -35.17 16.55
C GLY A 3 8.28 -34.96 17.26
N LYS A 4 9.11 -36.01 17.33
CA LYS A 4 10.50 -35.88 17.77
C LYS A 4 11.29 -35.12 16.70
N TYR A 5 11.96 -34.04 17.09
CA TYR A 5 12.77 -33.20 16.20
C TYR A 5 13.93 -33.98 15.56
N SER A 6 14.22 -33.71 14.29
CA SER A 6 15.52 -34.03 13.70
C SER A 6 16.52 -32.95 14.13
N ARG A 7 17.49 -33.31 15.00
CA ARG A 7 18.65 -32.45 15.33
C ARG A 7 19.71 -32.41 14.22
N LYS A 8 19.47 -33.05 13.06
CA LYS A 8 20.43 -33.04 11.95
C LYS A 8 20.40 -31.67 11.27
N LYS A 9 21.57 -31.03 11.13
CA LYS A 9 21.80 -29.74 10.43
C LYS A 9 21.48 -29.76 8.90
N LYS A 10 20.59 -30.63 8.43
CA LYS A 10 20.19 -30.72 7.03
C LYS A 10 18.75 -30.24 6.91
N GLY A 11 18.56 -29.09 6.28
CA GLY A 11 17.27 -28.43 6.11
C GLY A 11 17.39 -26.93 6.28
N PHE A 12 16.27 -26.25 6.17
CA PHE A 12 16.19 -24.81 6.20
C PHE A 12 15.82 -24.33 7.62
N PRO A 13 16.56 -23.37 8.22
CA PRO A 13 16.38 -23.02 9.62
C PRO A 13 15.11 -22.21 9.88
N PHE A 14 14.38 -22.60 10.93
CA PHE A 14 13.30 -21.79 11.50
C PHE A 14 13.22 -22.02 13.01
N ALA A 15 13.46 -20.95 13.78
CA ALA A 15 13.50 -21.04 15.24
C ALA A 15 14.54 -22.06 15.73
N ASN A 16 14.12 -23.05 16.51
CA ASN A 16 14.96 -24.12 17.04
C ASN A 16 14.90 -25.41 16.20
N ILE A 17 14.34 -25.37 14.99
CA ILE A 17 14.24 -26.52 14.09
C ILE A 17 14.83 -26.22 12.70
N TYR A 18 15.00 -27.29 11.92
CA TYR A 18 15.23 -27.21 10.48
C TYR A 18 14.05 -27.89 9.79
N PHE A 19 13.34 -27.16 8.94
CA PHE A 19 12.32 -27.77 8.08
C PHE A 19 13.00 -28.41 6.86
N PRO A 20 12.46 -29.51 6.32
CA PRO A 20 13.04 -30.16 5.14
C PRO A 20 13.06 -29.21 3.95
N TYR A 21 14.10 -29.26 3.11
CA TYR A 21 14.18 -28.41 1.92
C TYR A 21 13.06 -28.69 0.92
N GLU A 22 12.44 -29.86 1.00
CA GLU A 22 11.26 -30.22 0.24
C GLU A 22 10.07 -29.30 0.59
N ALA A 23 9.96 -28.84 1.84
CA ALA A 23 8.88 -27.94 2.29
C ALA A 23 9.01 -26.49 1.78
N GLU A 24 10.17 -26.13 1.20
CA GLU A 24 10.52 -24.76 0.78
C GLU A 24 9.62 -24.25 -0.36
N ASN A 25 9.41 -25.07 -1.39
CA ASN A 25 8.64 -24.72 -2.58
C ASN A 25 7.13 -25.06 -2.46
N HIS A 26 6.63 -25.23 -1.24
CA HIS A 26 5.20 -25.44 -0.96
C HIS A 26 4.51 -24.17 -0.47
N HIS A 27 5.19 -23.02 -0.53
CA HIS A 27 4.76 -21.77 0.07
C HIS A 27 4.58 -21.87 1.60
N THR A 28 4.75 -20.75 2.29
CA THR A 28 4.65 -20.67 3.76
C THR A 28 3.64 -19.61 4.17
N LEU A 29 2.59 -20.01 4.86
CA LEU A 29 1.65 -19.10 5.51
C LEU A 29 2.05 -18.93 6.98
N THR A 30 2.31 -17.70 7.39
CA THR A 30 2.58 -17.36 8.80
C THR A 30 1.46 -16.50 9.36
N VAL A 31 0.83 -16.96 10.44
CA VAL A 31 -0.28 -16.26 11.09
C VAL A 31 0.10 -15.89 12.52
N GLY A 32 -0.19 -14.66 12.92
CA GLY A 32 0.03 -14.23 14.30
C GLY A 32 -0.26 -12.77 14.55
N ALA A 33 -0.77 -12.47 15.74
CA ALA A 33 -1.01 -11.10 16.17
C ALA A 33 0.30 -10.28 16.26
N ALA A 34 0.17 -8.94 16.30
CA ALA A 34 1.30 -8.07 16.55
C ALA A 34 2.05 -8.45 17.83
N ARG A 35 3.39 -8.36 17.79
CA ARG A 35 4.30 -8.73 18.91
C ARG A 35 4.19 -10.21 19.34
N SER A 36 3.75 -11.10 18.47
CA SER A 36 3.75 -12.55 18.73
C SER A 36 5.11 -13.22 18.50
N GLY A 37 6.03 -12.55 17.78
CA GLY A 37 7.41 -13.01 17.56
C GLY A 37 7.74 -13.47 16.14
N LYS A 38 6.86 -13.22 15.16
CA LYS A 38 7.00 -13.63 13.74
C LYS A 38 8.35 -13.26 13.11
N ASN A 39 8.79 -12.02 13.29
CA ASN A 39 10.00 -11.49 12.64
C ASN A 39 11.27 -12.25 13.05
N GLY A 40 11.35 -12.81 14.26
CA GLY A 40 12.57 -13.45 14.76
C GLY A 40 13.03 -14.61 13.88
N PRO A 41 12.21 -15.66 13.70
CA PRO A 41 12.52 -16.75 12.76
C PRO A 41 12.69 -16.31 11.31
N LEU A 42 11.98 -15.29 10.86
CA LEU A 42 12.11 -14.74 9.50
C LEU A 42 13.54 -14.23 9.22
N LEU A 43 14.25 -13.71 10.22
CA LEU A 43 15.67 -13.34 10.07
C LEU A 43 16.56 -14.54 9.75
N GLN A 44 16.35 -15.68 10.42
CA GLN A 44 17.08 -16.91 10.10
C GLN A 44 16.74 -17.39 8.69
N TYR A 45 15.47 -17.21 8.30
CA TYR A 45 14.97 -17.58 6.98
C TYR A 45 15.68 -16.82 5.87
N ILE A 46 15.65 -15.48 5.93
CA ILE A 46 16.28 -14.60 4.95
C ILE A 46 17.80 -14.80 4.93
N SER A 47 18.42 -14.98 6.11
CA SER A 47 19.86 -15.23 6.20
C SER A 47 20.29 -16.51 5.47
N GLU A 48 19.50 -17.58 5.53
CA GLU A 48 19.82 -18.83 4.84
C GLU A 48 19.66 -18.72 3.32
N ILE A 49 18.59 -18.07 2.84
CA ILE A 49 18.38 -17.80 1.40
C ILE A 49 19.56 -17.06 0.82
N ARG A 50 19.97 -15.98 1.50
CA ARG A 50 21.08 -15.18 1.03
C ARG A 50 22.39 -15.95 1.07
N ARG A 51 22.62 -16.77 2.10
CA ARG A 51 23.81 -17.65 2.18
C ARG A 51 23.88 -18.64 1.01
N ARG A 52 22.72 -19.07 0.50
CA ARG A 52 22.61 -19.95 -0.68
C ARG A 52 22.75 -19.23 -2.02
N GLY A 53 22.75 -17.89 -2.03
CA GLY A 53 22.80 -17.08 -3.25
C GLY A 53 21.46 -17.01 -3.99
N ASN A 54 20.37 -17.43 -3.36
CA ASN A 54 19.03 -17.26 -3.93
C ASN A 54 18.58 -15.80 -3.83
N LYS A 55 17.80 -15.36 -4.80
CA LYS A 55 17.22 -14.01 -4.85
C LYS A 55 15.95 -13.92 -4.03
N PHE A 56 15.70 -12.75 -3.44
CA PHE A 56 14.40 -12.48 -2.86
C PHE A 56 13.87 -11.06 -3.13
N ILE A 57 12.54 -10.98 -3.09
CA ILE A 57 11.76 -9.75 -2.99
C ILE A 57 11.12 -9.74 -1.61
N CYS A 58 11.27 -8.64 -0.87
CA CYS A 58 10.73 -8.50 0.48
C CYS A 58 9.87 -7.24 0.61
N HIS A 59 8.56 -7.44 0.77
CA HIS A 59 7.66 -6.42 1.26
C HIS A 59 7.90 -6.18 2.75
N ASP A 60 8.71 -5.17 3.06
CA ASP A 60 9.12 -4.78 4.40
C ASP A 60 8.41 -3.50 4.83
N ARG A 61 7.18 -3.64 5.30
CA ARG A 61 6.30 -2.54 5.71
C ARG A 61 6.96 -1.51 6.64
N LYS A 62 7.99 -1.90 7.43
CA LYS A 62 8.62 -1.05 8.45
C LYS A 62 10.10 -0.74 8.19
N GLY A 63 10.69 -1.29 7.13
CA GLY A 63 12.13 -1.17 6.88
C GLY A 63 12.99 -1.88 7.94
N GLU A 64 12.43 -2.83 8.71
CA GLU A 64 13.18 -3.56 9.73
C GLU A 64 14.16 -4.55 9.11
N LEU A 65 13.72 -5.29 8.08
CA LEU A 65 14.54 -6.26 7.38
C LEU A 65 15.58 -5.55 6.51
N ALA A 66 15.19 -4.48 5.83
CA ALA A 66 16.11 -3.62 5.09
C ALA A 66 17.20 -3.05 6.03
N SER A 67 16.87 -2.62 7.25
CA SER A 67 17.87 -2.11 8.20
C SER A 67 18.94 -3.12 8.62
N ILE A 68 18.66 -4.42 8.49
CA ILE A 68 19.55 -5.52 8.89
C ILE A 68 20.30 -6.08 7.67
N PHE A 69 19.59 -6.28 6.56
CA PHE A 69 20.08 -7.02 5.41
C PHE A 69 20.48 -6.15 4.23
N TYR A 70 19.93 -4.95 4.02
CA TYR A 70 20.23 -4.16 2.82
C TYR A 70 21.75 -3.97 2.61
N ARG A 71 22.23 -4.20 1.39
CA ARG A 71 23.63 -3.96 0.97
C ARG A 71 23.65 -2.82 -0.04
N HIS A 72 24.22 -1.68 0.35
CA HIS A 72 24.34 -0.53 -0.54
C HIS A 72 25.16 -0.86 -1.80
N GLY A 73 24.70 -0.39 -2.96
CA GLY A 73 25.31 -0.66 -4.27
C GLY A 73 25.09 -2.07 -4.81
N ILE A 74 24.38 -2.95 -4.08
CA ILE A 74 24.08 -4.32 -4.50
C ILE A 74 22.57 -4.56 -4.50
N ASP A 75 21.92 -4.32 -3.36
CA ASP A 75 20.48 -4.54 -3.16
C ASP A 75 19.67 -3.29 -3.59
N HIS A 76 18.40 -3.50 -3.90
CA HIS A 76 17.49 -2.47 -4.40
C HIS A 76 16.43 -2.10 -3.36
N ILE A 77 16.08 -0.81 -3.29
CA ILE A 77 14.97 -0.29 -2.48
C ILE A 77 13.90 0.21 -3.45
N ILE A 78 12.64 -0.15 -3.22
CA ILE A 78 11.47 0.40 -3.92
C ILE A 78 10.64 1.16 -2.88
N ASN A 79 10.65 2.50 -2.95
CA ASN A 79 9.88 3.42 -2.10
C ASN A 79 10.01 4.85 -2.63
N LEU A 80 8.91 5.51 -3.01
CA LEU A 80 8.92 6.83 -3.68
C LEU A 80 9.67 7.92 -2.90
N TYR A 81 9.67 7.81 -1.58
CA TYR A 81 10.23 8.81 -0.68
C TYR A 81 11.52 8.34 0.00
N ASP A 82 12.08 7.20 -0.42
CA ASP A 82 13.40 6.77 0.05
C ASP A 82 14.48 7.16 -0.96
N GLN A 83 15.52 7.87 -0.50
CA GLN A 83 16.61 8.34 -1.35
C GLN A 83 17.31 7.18 -2.07
N ARG A 84 17.40 5.99 -1.44
CA ARG A 84 18.03 4.81 -2.02
C ARG A 84 17.28 4.26 -3.24
N PHE A 85 16.04 4.70 -3.49
CA PHE A 85 15.30 4.29 -4.68
C PHE A 85 15.87 4.93 -5.96
N GLU A 86 16.53 6.09 -5.86
CA GLU A 86 17.22 6.70 -7.00
C GLU A 86 18.32 5.79 -7.54
N ASP A 87 19.08 5.14 -6.64
CA ASP A 87 20.13 4.18 -6.99
C ASP A 87 19.59 2.94 -7.71
N THR A 88 18.31 2.59 -7.51
CA THR A 88 17.69 1.46 -8.20
C THR A 88 17.50 1.76 -9.69
N GLY A 89 17.18 3.01 -10.06
CA GLY A 89 16.96 3.38 -11.46
C GLY A 89 15.85 2.57 -12.15
N TRP A 90 14.74 2.34 -11.44
CA TRP A 90 13.59 1.60 -11.98
C TRP A 90 12.81 2.45 -12.97
N ASN A 91 12.61 1.92 -14.18
CA ASN A 91 11.86 2.58 -15.25
C ASN A 91 10.66 1.70 -15.64
N LEU A 92 9.45 2.22 -15.42
CA LEU A 92 8.22 1.47 -15.70
C LEU A 92 8.01 1.22 -17.20
N MET A 93 8.33 2.20 -18.05
CA MET A 93 8.19 2.04 -19.50
C MET A 93 9.08 0.93 -20.07
N ARG A 94 10.21 0.64 -19.40
CA ARG A 94 11.11 -0.47 -19.78
C ARG A 94 10.64 -1.84 -19.29
N GLU A 95 9.64 -1.91 -18.40
CA GLU A 95 8.97 -3.16 -18.06
C GLU A 95 8.01 -3.61 -19.19
N ILE A 96 7.70 -2.73 -20.15
CA ILE A 96 6.80 -3.01 -21.28
C ILE A 96 7.61 -3.64 -22.42
N GLU A 97 7.35 -4.91 -22.72
CA GLU A 97 7.90 -5.60 -23.89
C GLU A 97 6.85 -5.76 -24.99
N ASN A 98 5.64 -6.12 -24.59
CA ASN A 98 4.48 -6.16 -25.46
C ASN A 98 3.45 -5.16 -24.93
N PRO A 99 3.30 -3.98 -25.56
CA PRO A 99 2.38 -2.96 -25.08
C PRO A 99 0.93 -3.44 -25.03
N HIS A 100 0.52 -4.44 -25.81
CA HIS A 100 -0.85 -4.96 -25.76
C HIS A 100 -1.12 -5.93 -24.58
N ILE A 101 -0.06 -6.42 -23.93
CA ILE A 101 -0.16 -7.34 -22.79
C ILE A 101 0.20 -6.61 -21.50
N ASP A 102 1.30 -5.86 -21.49
CA ASP A 102 1.88 -5.32 -20.27
C ASP A 102 1.17 -4.06 -19.80
N ILE A 103 0.70 -3.20 -20.71
CA ILE A 103 0.00 -1.96 -20.36
C ILE A 103 -1.33 -2.22 -19.63
N PRO A 104 -2.19 -3.16 -20.07
CA PRO A 104 -3.38 -3.56 -19.31
C PRO A 104 -3.05 -4.13 -17.93
N LEU A 105 -1.95 -4.89 -17.78
CA LEU A 105 -1.51 -5.40 -16.48
C LEU A 105 -1.08 -4.27 -15.54
N ILE A 106 -0.32 -3.30 -16.06
CA ILE A 106 0.11 -2.11 -15.32
C ILE A 106 -1.11 -1.31 -14.86
N SER A 107 -2.08 -1.08 -15.75
CA SER A 107 -3.26 -0.28 -15.44
C SER A 107 -4.15 -0.95 -14.39
N SER A 108 -4.39 -2.26 -14.51
CA SER A 108 -5.24 -3.01 -13.58
C SER A 108 -4.62 -3.15 -12.20
N SER A 109 -3.30 -3.32 -12.12
CA SER A 109 -2.57 -3.39 -10.84
C SER A 109 -2.52 -2.03 -10.13
N LEU A 110 -2.33 -0.95 -10.89
CA LEU A 110 -2.23 0.39 -10.32
C LEU A 110 -3.59 0.92 -9.84
N ILE A 111 -4.63 0.75 -10.66
CA ILE A 111 -6.00 1.21 -10.38
C ILE A 111 -6.87 0.00 -9.99
N PRO A 112 -7.16 -0.22 -8.70
CA PRO A 112 -8.01 -1.32 -8.24
C PRO A 112 -9.49 -1.06 -8.58
N ASP A 113 -10.30 -2.12 -8.50
CA ASP A 113 -11.75 -2.01 -8.72
C ASP A 113 -12.40 -1.10 -7.67
N THR A 114 -13.32 -0.24 -8.14
CA THR A 114 -14.25 0.51 -7.29
C THR A 114 -15.57 -0.24 -7.16
N ASN A 115 -16.47 0.23 -6.27
CA ASN A 115 -17.82 -0.37 -6.11
C ASN A 115 -18.58 -0.44 -7.44
N ASP A 116 -18.37 0.54 -8.30
CA ASP A 116 -18.84 0.55 -9.68
C ASP A 116 -17.62 0.40 -10.60
N ALA A 117 -17.53 -0.75 -11.26
CA ALA A 117 -16.41 -1.12 -12.11
C ALA A 117 -16.28 -0.25 -13.36
N PHE A 118 -17.36 0.41 -13.78
CA PHE A 118 -17.34 1.29 -14.95
C PHE A 118 -16.29 2.39 -14.79
N TRP A 119 -16.26 3.05 -13.63
CA TRP A 119 -15.37 4.19 -13.39
C TRP A 119 -13.90 3.79 -13.29
N SER A 120 -13.60 2.68 -12.60
CA SER A 120 -12.23 2.15 -12.54
C SER A 120 -11.76 1.70 -13.92
N ASN A 121 -12.62 1.06 -14.73
CA ASN A 121 -12.27 0.65 -16.09
C ASN A 121 -12.03 1.84 -17.02
N ALA A 122 -12.87 2.86 -16.96
CA ALA A 122 -12.65 4.09 -17.73
C ALA A 122 -11.33 4.77 -17.36
N ALA A 123 -10.98 4.82 -16.06
CA ALA A 123 -9.71 5.39 -15.61
C ALA A 123 -8.50 4.54 -16.07
N ARG A 124 -8.63 3.20 -16.07
CA ARG A 124 -7.63 2.29 -16.64
C ARG A 124 -7.41 2.56 -18.12
N PHE A 125 -8.47 2.67 -18.93
CA PHE A 125 -8.33 2.97 -20.36
C PHE A 125 -7.63 4.31 -20.61
N VAL A 126 -7.88 5.34 -19.79
CA VAL A 126 -7.15 6.61 -19.91
C VAL A 126 -5.66 6.41 -19.61
N LEU A 127 -5.30 5.70 -18.53
CA LEU A 127 -3.90 5.39 -18.22
C LEU A 127 -3.25 4.55 -19.33
N GLU A 128 -3.94 3.53 -19.84
CA GLU A 128 -3.46 2.69 -20.92
C GLU A 128 -3.20 3.50 -22.19
N GLY A 129 -4.14 4.38 -22.57
CA GLY A 129 -3.97 5.27 -23.72
C GLY A 129 -2.77 6.22 -23.55
N ILE A 130 -2.53 6.72 -22.34
CA ILE A 130 -1.35 7.54 -22.02
C ILE A 130 -0.06 6.73 -22.18
N LEU A 131 0.00 5.51 -21.64
CA LEU A 131 1.16 4.62 -21.74
C LEU A 131 1.43 4.20 -23.18
N HIS A 132 0.38 3.87 -23.95
CA HIS A 132 0.51 3.58 -25.38
C HIS A 132 1.03 4.78 -26.16
N SER A 133 0.47 5.98 -25.92
CA SER A 133 0.93 7.21 -26.57
C SER A 133 2.40 7.51 -26.28
N ALA A 134 2.85 7.31 -25.04
CA ALA A 134 4.27 7.44 -24.67
C ALA A 134 5.14 6.39 -25.38
N TYR A 135 4.71 5.13 -25.40
CA TYR A 135 5.42 4.03 -26.05
C TYR A 135 5.55 4.23 -27.57
N GLU A 136 4.46 4.58 -28.25
CA GLU A 136 4.42 4.84 -29.70
C GLU A 136 5.30 6.03 -30.10
N GLN A 137 5.46 7.02 -29.22
CA GLN A 137 6.34 8.19 -29.41
C GLN A 137 7.79 7.93 -28.98
N ASN A 138 8.11 6.70 -28.59
CA ASN A 138 9.43 6.30 -28.07
C ASN A 138 9.86 7.10 -26.83
N ASP A 139 8.91 7.59 -26.04
CA ASP A 139 9.13 8.30 -24.78
C ASP A 139 9.17 7.31 -23.61
N ILE A 140 10.21 6.48 -23.61
CA ILE A 140 10.36 5.31 -22.75
C ILE A 140 10.99 5.64 -21.38
N ASN A 141 10.58 6.73 -20.75
CA ASN A 141 11.05 7.15 -19.43
C ASN A 141 9.88 7.54 -18.50
N ASN A 142 10.14 7.56 -17.19
CA ASN A 142 9.10 7.88 -16.20
C ASN A 142 8.65 9.36 -16.28
N MET A 143 9.50 10.27 -16.77
CA MET A 143 9.13 11.68 -16.99
C MET A 143 8.08 11.81 -18.11
N GLY A 144 8.17 10.99 -19.16
CA GLY A 144 7.21 10.96 -20.26
C GLY A 144 5.82 10.53 -19.82
N ILE A 145 5.72 9.62 -18.85
CA ILE A 145 4.44 9.28 -18.22
C ILE A 145 3.91 10.49 -17.43
N TRP A 146 4.76 11.09 -16.60
CA TRP A 146 4.37 12.23 -15.77
C TRP A 146 3.92 13.44 -16.59
N SER A 147 4.66 13.82 -17.63
CA SER A 147 4.36 14.98 -18.48
C SER A 147 2.99 14.88 -19.15
N ARG A 148 2.58 13.67 -19.54
CA ARG A 148 1.24 13.38 -20.09
C ARG A 148 0.16 13.38 -19.01
N LEU A 149 0.44 12.87 -17.82
CA LEU A 149 -0.53 12.86 -16.71
C LEU A 149 -0.76 14.26 -16.11
N SER A 150 0.25 15.13 -16.12
CA SER A 150 0.21 16.45 -15.48
C SER A 150 -0.31 17.56 -16.39
N CYS A 151 -0.53 17.29 -17.68
CA CYS A 151 -0.99 18.29 -18.64
C CYS A 151 -2.50 18.57 -18.56
N SER A 152 -2.97 19.54 -19.35
CA SER A 152 -4.39 19.87 -19.42
C SER A 152 -5.19 18.70 -20.01
N VAL A 153 -6.49 18.60 -19.70
CA VAL A 153 -7.36 17.56 -20.26
C VAL A 153 -7.36 17.61 -21.80
N GLY A 154 -7.33 18.82 -22.37
CA GLY A 154 -7.22 19.01 -23.81
C GLY A 154 -5.94 18.41 -24.40
N ASP A 155 -4.82 18.53 -23.69
CA ASP A 155 -3.54 17.96 -24.15
C ASP A 155 -3.48 16.45 -23.95
N ILE A 156 -4.07 15.91 -22.87
CA ILE A 156 -4.27 14.45 -22.72
C ILE A 156 -5.04 13.92 -23.93
N VAL A 157 -6.14 14.58 -24.31
CA VAL A 157 -6.94 14.19 -25.49
C VAL A 157 -6.13 14.26 -26.79
N LYS A 158 -5.22 15.23 -26.95
CA LYS A 158 -4.31 15.27 -28.12
C LYS A 158 -3.39 14.06 -28.15
N TYR A 159 -2.76 13.69 -27.02
CA TYR A 159 -1.92 12.49 -26.92
C TYR A 159 -2.68 11.21 -27.24
N LEU A 160 -3.92 11.09 -26.77
CA LEU A 160 -4.79 9.94 -27.02
C LEU A 160 -5.22 9.85 -28.49
N LYS A 161 -5.58 10.97 -29.12
CA LYS A 161 -5.97 11.01 -30.54
C LYS A 161 -4.84 10.62 -31.49
N ASN A 162 -3.59 10.80 -31.07
CA ASN A 162 -2.41 10.40 -31.83
C ASN A 162 -2.10 8.90 -31.71
N SER A 163 -2.76 8.17 -30.80
CA SER A 163 -2.60 6.72 -30.64
C SER A 163 -3.70 5.96 -31.36
N ASN A 164 -3.35 4.87 -32.04
CA ASN A 164 -4.31 4.07 -32.81
C ASN A 164 -4.94 2.91 -32.02
N THR A 165 -4.61 2.79 -30.73
CA THR A 165 -5.03 1.69 -29.86
C THR A 165 -6.51 1.79 -29.44
N TYR A 166 -7.10 0.65 -29.09
CA TYR A 166 -8.49 0.58 -28.62
C TYR A 166 -8.69 1.42 -27.34
N SER A 167 -7.78 1.27 -26.37
CA SER A 167 -7.83 2.01 -25.10
C SER A 167 -7.73 3.52 -25.31
N ALA A 168 -6.87 3.99 -26.22
CA ALA A 168 -6.78 5.42 -26.54
C ALA A 168 -8.05 5.99 -27.19
N ARG A 169 -8.73 5.22 -28.05
CA ARG A 169 -10.03 5.61 -28.63
C ARG A 169 -11.10 5.70 -27.55
N VAL A 170 -11.25 4.66 -26.72
CA VAL A 170 -12.21 4.67 -25.60
C VAL A 170 -11.92 5.82 -24.63
N ALA A 171 -10.66 6.05 -24.28
CA ALA A 171 -10.25 7.17 -23.44
C ALA A 171 -10.58 8.52 -24.07
N THR A 172 -10.37 8.66 -25.39
CA THR A 172 -10.76 9.87 -26.13
C THR A 172 -12.26 10.08 -26.06
N ASP A 173 -13.08 9.05 -26.28
CA ASP A 173 -14.54 9.18 -26.23
C ASP A 173 -15.04 9.56 -24.83
N VAL A 174 -14.42 9.00 -23.78
CA VAL A 174 -14.75 9.33 -22.38
C VAL A 174 -14.36 10.78 -22.02
N LEU A 175 -13.25 11.28 -22.57
CA LEU A 175 -12.73 12.61 -22.22
C LEU A 175 -13.17 13.74 -23.17
N ALA A 176 -13.48 13.42 -24.43
CA ALA A 176 -13.76 14.41 -25.48
C ALA A 176 -15.26 14.56 -25.80
N ASN A 177 -16.12 13.59 -25.45
CA ASN A 177 -17.56 13.73 -25.67
C ASN A 177 -18.19 14.71 -24.66
N GLY A 178 -18.26 15.99 -25.05
CA GLY A 178 -19.26 16.95 -24.58
C GLY A 178 -18.82 17.90 -23.46
N ASP A 179 -18.43 19.12 -23.83
CA ASP A 179 -18.16 20.29 -22.98
C ASP A 179 -17.11 20.15 -21.87
N THR A 180 -16.39 21.24 -21.62
CA THR A 180 -15.48 21.44 -20.47
C THR A 180 -16.13 21.21 -19.10
N ASN A 181 -17.45 20.96 -19.05
CA ASN A 181 -18.26 20.66 -17.86
C ASN A 181 -18.67 19.18 -17.73
N ASN A 182 -18.05 18.26 -18.47
CA ASN A 182 -18.42 16.84 -18.39
C ASN A 182 -18.10 16.23 -17.01
N LYS A 183 -19.12 16.09 -16.16
CA LYS A 183 -19.03 15.43 -14.85
C LYS A 183 -18.43 14.02 -14.93
N MET A 184 -18.60 13.34 -16.06
CA MET A 184 -18.05 12.00 -16.32
C MET A 184 -16.53 12.04 -16.45
N ALA A 185 -15.99 12.91 -17.31
CA ALA A 185 -14.55 13.07 -17.50
C ALA A 185 -13.86 13.47 -16.18
N HIS A 186 -14.45 14.39 -15.42
CA HIS A 186 -13.94 14.76 -14.10
C HIS A 186 -13.92 13.58 -13.12
N SER A 187 -14.95 12.74 -13.11
CA SER A 187 -15.02 11.56 -12.24
C SER A 187 -13.95 10.52 -12.59
N VAL A 188 -13.77 10.25 -13.89
CA VAL A 188 -12.73 9.34 -14.39
C VAL A 188 -11.33 9.87 -14.07
N LEU A 189 -11.07 11.15 -14.31
CA LEU A 189 -9.77 11.78 -14.00
C LEU A 189 -9.50 11.83 -12.49
N SER A 190 -10.53 11.98 -11.65
CA SER A 190 -10.38 11.92 -10.20
C SER A 190 -9.86 10.56 -9.73
N ILE A 191 -10.42 9.47 -10.28
CA ILE A 191 -9.94 8.11 -10.00
C ILE A 191 -8.53 7.91 -10.54
N LEU A 192 -8.27 8.30 -11.78
CA LEU A 192 -6.94 8.22 -12.38
C LEU A 192 -5.91 8.92 -11.50
N ARG A 193 -6.15 10.18 -11.11
CA ARG A 193 -5.21 10.99 -10.30
C ARG A 193 -5.01 10.42 -8.90
N THR A 194 -6.01 9.76 -8.32
CA THR A 194 -5.91 9.11 -7.01
C THR A 194 -4.81 8.04 -6.98
N TYR A 195 -4.63 7.28 -8.07
CA TYR A 195 -3.66 6.19 -8.14
C TYR A 195 -2.39 6.53 -8.93
N SER A 196 -2.48 7.44 -9.90
CA SER A 196 -1.35 7.86 -10.75
C SER A 196 -0.47 8.96 -10.14
N GLY A 197 -0.84 9.51 -8.97
CA GLY A 197 0.01 10.46 -8.23
C GLY A 197 1.40 9.91 -7.87
N ILE A 198 1.61 8.59 -7.96
CA ILE A 198 2.95 7.98 -7.80
C ILE A 198 3.95 8.43 -8.86
N PHE A 199 3.49 8.88 -10.03
CA PHE A 199 4.37 9.25 -11.15
C PHE A 199 5.11 10.57 -10.91
N GLU A 200 4.57 11.47 -10.10
CA GLU A 200 5.23 12.74 -9.77
C GLU A 200 6.59 12.53 -9.06
N PRO A 201 6.67 11.81 -7.94
CA PRO A 201 7.97 11.47 -7.35
C PRO A 201 8.78 10.48 -8.19
N LEU A 202 8.14 9.66 -9.03
CA LEU A 202 8.84 8.68 -9.88
C LEU A 202 9.52 9.33 -11.10
N LYS A 203 9.09 10.51 -11.56
CA LYS A 203 9.54 11.16 -12.81
C LYS A 203 11.07 11.31 -12.94
N ASN A 204 11.77 11.45 -11.81
CA ASN A 204 13.23 11.62 -11.76
C ASN A 204 13.99 10.32 -11.46
N ILE A 205 13.29 9.20 -11.29
CA ILE A 205 13.91 7.88 -11.18
C ILE A 205 13.87 7.30 -12.59
N ASP A 206 15.01 7.18 -13.23
CA ASP A 206 15.11 6.56 -14.54
C ASP A 206 16.44 5.82 -14.65
N GLY A 207 16.42 4.68 -15.32
CA GLY A 207 17.56 3.77 -15.40
C GLY A 207 17.24 2.52 -16.19
N GLN A 208 18.10 1.51 -16.02
CA GLN A 208 18.03 0.25 -16.79
C GLN A 208 17.52 -0.92 -15.95
N PHE A 209 17.04 -0.67 -14.73
CA PHE A 209 16.52 -1.71 -13.86
C PHE A 209 15.08 -2.04 -14.24
N THR A 210 14.86 -3.32 -14.51
CA THR A 210 13.55 -3.92 -14.78
C THR A 210 13.49 -5.26 -14.07
N THR A 211 12.30 -5.73 -13.76
CA THR A 211 12.13 -6.99 -13.05
C THR A 211 12.66 -8.17 -13.87
N LYS A 212 12.46 -8.13 -15.20
CA LYS A 212 13.03 -9.12 -16.12
C LYS A 212 14.55 -9.17 -16.08
N ARG A 213 15.21 -8.01 -16.13
CA ARG A 213 16.66 -7.93 -16.04
C ARG A 213 17.15 -8.46 -14.70
N TRP A 214 16.50 -8.05 -13.61
CA TRP A 214 16.81 -8.52 -12.27
C TRP A 214 16.71 -10.04 -12.18
N LEU A 215 15.70 -10.66 -12.78
CA LEU A 215 15.53 -12.11 -12.82
C LEU A 215 16.63 -12.83 -13.61
N GLY A 216 17.07 -12.25 -14.72
CA GLY A 216 18.08 -12.83 -15.62
C GLY A 216 19.55 -12.64 -15.21
N LYS A 217 19.87 -11.69 -14.32
CA LYS A 217 21.26 -11.34 -13.95
C LYS A 217 21.58 -11.63 -12.47
N SER A 218 22.85 -11.71 -12.10
CA SER A 218 23.24 -11.75 -10.68
C SER A 218 23.18 -10.34 -10.08
N GLU A 219 21.96 -9.86 -9.86
CA GLU A 219 21.67 -8.61 -9.17
C GLU A 219 21.34 -8.89 -7.68
N GLY A 220 21.32 -7.86 -6.83
CA GLY A 220 21.05 -8.01 -5.40
C GLY A 220 19.59 -8.29 -5.08
N ASP A 221 19.25 -8.25 -3.80
CA ASP A 221 17.88 -8.51 -3.33
C ASP A 221 17.03 -7.24 -3.35
N ILE A 222 15.70 -7.38 -3.42
CA ILE A 222 14.77 -6.25 -3.51
C ILE A 222 14.02 -6.07 -2.19
N PHE A 223 14.05 -4.84 -1.66
CA PHE A 223 13.29 -4.44 -0.48
C PHE A 223 12.23 -3.39 -0.87
N LEU A 224 10.97 -3.80 -0.81
CA LEU A 224 9.82 -2.91 -0.91
C LEU A 224 9.53 -2.35 0.47
N THR A 225 10.10 -1.20 0.76
CA THR A 225 10.00 -0.59 2.09
C THR A 225 8.82 0.38 2.15
N ASN A 226 8.33 0.60 3.36
CA ASN A 226 7.38 1.67 3.58
C ASN A 226 7.64 2.35 4.92
N TYR A 227 7.11 3.57 5.04
CA TYR A 227 7.11 4.32 6.28
C TYR A 227 5.66 4.61 6.67
N ALA A 228 5.37 4.65 7.97
CA ALA A 228 3.99 4.76 8.47
C ALA A 228 3.24 5.98 7.91
N LYS A 229 3.94 7.09 7.63
CA LYS A 229 3.32 8.30 7.04
C LYS A 229 3.11 8.20 5.53
N THR A 230 3.89 7.39 4.82
CA THR A 230 3.84 7.24 3.36
C THR A 230 3.08 5.99 2.92
N GLU A 231 2.54 5.21 3.88
CA GLU A 231 1.96 3.89 3.61
C GLU A 231 0.93 3.92 2.48
N LYS A 232 -0.04 4.84 2.58
CA LYS A 232 -1.10 5.00 1.58
C LYS A 232 -0.58 5.45 0.22
N ILE A 233 0.44 6.31 0.21
CA ILE A 233 0.97 6.92 -1.02
C ILE A 233 1.84 5.91 -1.80
N ASN A 234 2.63 5.11 -1.09
CA ASN A 234 3.47 4.08 -1.71
C ASN A 234 2.68 2.83 -2.10
N ARG A 235 1.50 2.60 -1.50
CA ARG A 235 0.71 1.38 -1.71
C ARG A 235 0.52 1.00 -3.19
N PRO A 236 0.14 1.93 -4.10
CA PRO A 236 -0.03 1.59 -5.51
C PRO A 236 1.28 1.16 -6.18
N LEU A 237 2.39 1.88 -5.92
CA LEU A 237 3.72 1.53 -6.44
C LEU A 237 4.15 0.12 -5.98
N LEU A 238 4.05 -0.16 -4.67
CA LEU A 238 4.53 -1.43 -4.13
C LEU A 238 3.71 -2.61 -4.66
N THR A 239 2.41 -2.40 -4.85
CA THR A 239 1.52 -3.39 -5.47
C THR A 239 1.91 -3.64 -6.93
N LEU A 240 2.05 -2.55 -7.71
CA LEU A 240 2.45 -2.62 -9.12
C LEU A 240 3.78 -3.37 -9.30
N PHE A 241 4.78 -3.04 -8.48
CA PHE A 241 6.07 -3.71 -8.56
C PHE A 241 5.97 -5.22 -8.28
N ILE A 242 5.19 -5.62 -7.26
CA ILE A 242 5.00 -7.04 -6.93
C ILE A 242 4.22 -7.76 -8.03
N ASP A 243 3.17 -7.16 -8.59
CA ASP A 243 2.38 -7.78 -9.67
C ASP A 243 3.22 -7.97 -10.93
N LEU A 244 4.03 -6.98 -11.31
CA LEU A 244 4.99 -7.11 -12.42
C LEU A 244 6.02 -8.20 -12.15
N ALA A 245 6.54 -8.27 -10.92
CA ALA A 245 7.49 -9.30 -10.54
C ALA A 245 6.89 -10.71 -10.59
N ILE A 246 5.67 -10.88 -10.10
CA ILE A 246 4.95 -12.16 -10.18
C ILE A 246 4.71 -12.53 -11.64
N SER A 247 4.21 -11.59 -12.45
CA SER A 247 3.95 -11.82 -13.87
C SER A 247 5.18 -12.36 -14.59
N GLU A 248 6.32 -11.69 -14.43
CA GLU A 248 7.58 -12.10 -15.06
C GLU A 248 8.15 -13.41 -14.48
N ILE A 249 7.94 -13.70 -13.19
CA ILE A 249 8.30 -15.01 -12.64
C ILE A 249 7.46 -16.13 -13.26
N LEU A 250 6.18 -15.88 -13.54
CA LEU A 250 5.27 -16.88 -14.10
C LEU A 250 5.56 -17.21 -15.58
N THR A 251 6.23 -16.33 -16.33
CA THR A 251 6.65 -16.59 -17.71
C THR A 251 7.88 -17.51 -17.82
N ARG A 252 8.61 -17.72 -16.71
CA ARG A 252 9.82 -18.56 -16.69
C ARG A 252 9.53 -20.03 -17.02
N PRO A 253 10.54 -20.80 -17.48
CA PRO A 253 10.42 -22.25 -17.58
C PRO A 253 10.24 -22.87 -16.18
N ASN A 254 9.60 -24.04 -16.14
CA ASN A 254 9.46 -24.77 -14.89
C ASN A 254 10.84 -25.20 -14.38
N THR A 255 11.04 -25.15 -13.06
CA THR A 255 12.31 -25.57 -12.44
C THR A 255 12.06 -26.32 -11.14
N TYR A 256 12.84 -27.37 -10.93
CA TYR A 256 12.95 -28.11 -9.67
C TYR A 256 14.32 -27.89 -9.01
N ASN A 257 15.17 -27.07 -9.64
CA ASN A 257 16.49 -26.77 -9.12
C ASN A 257 16.40 -25.65 -8.09
N ARG A 258 16.77 -25.97 -6.85
CA ARG A 258 16.69 -25.06 -5.71
C ARG A 258 17.56 -23.81 -5.84
N SER A 259 18.59 -23.81 -6.69
CA SER A 259 19.39 -22.59 -6.95
C SER A 259 18.60 -21.54 -7.73
N ASP A 260 17.57 -21.96 -8.47
CA ASP A 260 16.82 -21.08 -9.36
C ASP A 260 15.56 -20.51 -8.69
N TYR A 261 15.34 -20.91 -7.43
CA TYR A 261 14.21 -20.47 -6.63
C TYR A 261 14.32 -19.00 -6.26
N ILE A 262 13.15 -18.33 -6.31
CA ILE A 262 12.98 -16.93 -5.97
C ILE A 262 12.02 -16.84 -4.81
N TYR A 263 12.38 -16.07 -3.80
CA TYR A 263 11.56 -15.94 -2.60
C TYR A 263 10.82 -14.62 -2.63
N LEU A 264 9.51 -14.66 -2.39
CA LEU A 264 8.70 -13.46 -2.26
C LEU A 264 8.12 -13.42 -0.85
N PHE A 265 8.65 -12.51 -0.03
CA PHE A 265 8.22 -12.27 1.33
C PHE A 265 7.16 -11.18 1.36
N LEU A 266 5.93 -11.58 1.62
CA LEU A 266 4.77 -10.71 1.73
C LEU A 266 4.42 -10.50 3.20
N SER A 267 5.26 -9.73 3.92
CA SER A 267 4.96 -9.36 5.30
C SER A 267 3.79 -8.38 5.33
N GLU A 268 2.68 -8.78 5.93
CA GLU A 268 1.46 -7.97 6.04
C GLU A 268 0.94 -7.47 4.68
N PHE A 269 0.77 -8.37 3.72
CA PHE A 269 0.32 -8.04 2.35
C PHE A 269 -1.05 -7.34 2.27
N ASN A 270 -1.87 -7.41 3.31
CA ASN A 270 -3.10 -6.62 3.44
C ASN A 270 -2.84 -5.10 3.50
N ALA A 271 -1.58 -4.66 3.63
CA ALA A 271 -1.19 -3.26 3.48
C ALA A 271 -1.04 -2.81 2.02
N LEU A 272 -1.02 -3.75 1.06
CA LEU A 272 -1.01 -3.53 -0.39
C LEU A 272 -2.43 -3.36 -0.93
N GLN A 273 -2.56 -3.05 -2.22
CA GLN A 273 -3.85 -3.19 -2.90
C GLN A 273 -4.18 -4.68 -3.10
N LYS A 274 -5.40 -4.97 -3.56
CA LYS A 274 -5.72 -6.31 -4.03
C LYS A 274 -4.82 -6.61 -5.24
N MET A 275 -4.01 -7.66 -5.13
CA MET A 275 -3.11 -8.12 -6.19
C MET A 275 -3.80 -9.22 -6.98
N ASP A 276 -4.11 -8.97 -8.25
CA ASP A 276 -4.77 -9.97 -9.09
C ASP A 276 -3.83 -11.14 -9.43
N SER A 277 -2.52 -10.86 -9.54
CA SER A 277 -1.50 -11.86 -9.83
C SER A 277 -1.27 -12.87 -8.69
N LEU A 278 -1.67 -12.53 -7.45
CA LEU A 278 -1.39 -13.33 -6.26
C LEU A 278 -2.01 -14.73 -6.35
N ASN A 279 -3.21 -14.87 -6.92
CA ASN A 279 -3.83 -16.18 -7.07
C ASN A 279 -3.02 -17.09 -7.99
N SER A 280 -2.59 -16.58 -9.14
CA SER A 280 -1.75 -17.32 -10.08
C SER A 280 -0.37 -17.64 -9.48
N ALA A 281 0.20 -16.71 -8.70
CA ALA A 281 1.43 -16.94 -7.96
C ALA A 281 1.33 -18.14 -7.01
N LEU A 282 0.20 -18.26 -6.31
CA LEU A 282 -0.07 -19.33 -5.35
C LEU A 282 -0.34 -20.68 -6.01
N THR A 283 -0.95 -20.71 -7.20
CA THR A 283 -1.35 -21.95 -7.87
C THR A 283 -0.28 -22.49 -8.81
N GLU A 284 0.43 -21.60 -9.51
CA GLU A 284 1.36 -21.95 -10.59
C GLU A 284 2.81 -21.60 -10.26
N GLY A 285 3.04 -20.65 -9.35
CA GLY A 285 4.37 -20.14 -9.05
C GLY A 285 5.34 -21.20 -8.54
N ALA A 286 4.87 -22.19 -7.78
CA ALA A 286 5.73 -23.28 -7.29
C ALA A 286 6.44 -24.03 -8.43
N ALA A 287 5.75 -24.30 -9.55
CA ALA A 287 6.36 -24.95 -10.72
C ALA A 287 7.46 -24.09 -11.36
N LYS A 288 7.36 -22.76 -11.21
CA LYS A 288 8.28 -21.73 -11.72
C LYS A 288 9.43 -21.43 -10.74
N GLY A 289 9.49 -22.14 -9.61
CA GLY A 289 10.48 -21.93 -8.56
C GLY A 289 10.15 -20.75 -7.62
N LEU A 290 8.93 -20.23 -7.62
CA LEU A 290 8.50 -19.19 -6.70
C LEU A 290 8.22 -19.77 -5.30
N CYS A 291 8.91 -19.27 -4.29
CA CYS A 291 8.68 -19.61 -2.89
C CYS A 291 8.01 -18.43 -2.17
N LEU A 292 6.68 -18.47 -2.04
CA LEU A 292 5.91 -17.46 -1.33
C LEU A 292 6.04 -17.63 0.20
N TYR A 293 6.29 -16.54 0.91
CA TYR A 293 6.16 -16.46 2.36
C TYR A 293 5.17 -15.34 2.70
N THR A 294 3.97 -15.71 3.15
CA THR A 294 2.86 -14.78 3.36
C THR A 294 2.60 -14.61 4.86
N GLU A 295 2.53 -13.38 5.34
CA GLU A 295 2.13 -13.12 6.72
C GLU A 295 0.71 -12.55 6.84
N ILE A 296 -0.12 -13.22 7.64
CA ILE A 296 -1.45 -12.74 8.04
C ILE A 296 -1.42 -12.38 9.54
N GLN A 297 -1.91 -11.19 9.87
CA GLN A 297 -2.20 -10.83 11.27
C GLN A 297 -3.68 -11.03 11.62
N ASP A 298 -4.54 -10.85 10.62
CA ASP A 298 -5.98 -10.81 10.77
C ASP A 298 -6.63 -11.34 9.49
N PHE A 299 -7.36 -12.45 9.61
CA PHE A 299 -8.06 -13.06 8.49
C PHE A 299 -9.21 -12.18 8.00
N GLY A 300 -9.89 -11.46 8.90
CA GLY A 300 -11.01 -10.57 8.52
C GLY A 300 -10.58 -9.46 7.56
N LYS A 301 -9.39 -8.89 7.74
CA LYS A 301 -8.81 -7.92 6.79
C LYS A 301 -8.46 -8.53 5.44
N THR A 302 -8.01 -9.79 5.46
CA THR A 302 -7.72 -10.53 4.22
C THR A 302 -9.01 -10.75 3.44
N GLU A 303 -10.07 -11.17 4.13
CA GLU A 303 -11.41 -11.37 3.57
C GLU A 303 -12.02 -10.06 3.06
N GLN A 304 -11.79 -8.93 3.73
CA GLN A 304 -12.25 -7.63 3.25
C GLN A 304 -11.63 -7.24 1.90
N ILE A 305 -10.35 -7.56 1.67
CA ILE A 305 -9.63 -7.16 0.44
C ILE A 305 -9.84 -8.17 -0.69
N TYR A 306 -9.77 -9.46 -0.38
CA TYR A 306 -9.79 -10.54 -1.39
C TYR A 306 -11.15 -11.25 -1.49
N GLY A 307 -12.08 -10.98 -0.57
CA GLY A 307 -13.33 -11.72 -0.45
C GLY A 307 -13.15 -13.12 0.14
N ASN A 308 -14.26 -13.76 0.52
CA ASN A 308 -14.26 -15.05 1.18
C ASN A 308 -13.58 -16.16 0.35
N ARG A 309 -13.91 -16.22 -0.95
CA ARG A 309 -13.44 -17.28 -1.85
C ARG A 309 -11.93 -17.24 -2.03
N LEU A 310 -11.37 -16.09 -2.43
CA LEU A 310 -9.93 -15.97 -2.66
C LEU A 310 -9.15 -16.07 -1.34
N SER A 311 -9.70 -15.58 -0.23
CA SER A 311 -9.06 -15.74 1.09
C SER A 311 -8.89 -17.21 1.48
N LYS A 312 -9.88 -18.06 1.20
CA LYS A 312 -9.77 -19.51 1.38
C LYS A 312 -8.75 -20.13 0.43
N SER A 313 -8.70 -19.69 -0.83
CA SER A 313 -7.67 -20.14 -1.78
C SER A 313 -6.26 -19.76 -1.31
N ILE A 314 -6.08 -18.53 -0.80
CA ILE A 314 -4.83 -18.10 -0.18
C ILE A 314 -4.46 -19.06 0.96
N GLN A 315 -5.37 -19.36 1.88
CA GLN A 315 -5.08 -20.29 2.98
C GLN A 315 -4.75 -21.71 2.49
N ALA A 316 -5.45 -22.22 1.49
CA ALA A 316 -5.32 -23.59 1.01
C ALA A 316 -4.05 -23.84 0.18
N ASN A 317 -3.54 -22.83 -0.54
CA ASN A 317 -2.37 -22.98 -1.42
C ASN A 317 -1.03 -22.83 -0.69
N HIS A 318 -1.02 -22.71 0.64
CA HIS A 318 0.22 -22.78 1.43
C HIS A 318 0.34 -24.16 2.08
N GLY A 319 1.30 -24.95 1.63
CA GLY A 319 1.57 -26.27 2.19
C GLY A 319 2.23 -26.20 3.57
N THR A 320 3.04 -25.16 3.84
CA THR A 320 3.61 -24.92 5.17
C THR A 320 2.80 -23.87 5.91
N VAL A 321 2.37 -24.19 7.14
CA VAL A 321 1.60 -23.28 8.01
C VAL A 321 2.34 -23.07 9.33
N ILE A 322 2.55 -21.81 9.69
CA ILE A 322 3.22 -21.37 10.91
C ILE A 322 2.26 -20.48 11.71
N ILE A 323 1.89 -20.92 12.90
CA ILE A 323 0.91 -20.22 13.74
C ILE A 323 1.57 -19.77 15.03
N PHE A 324 1.75 -18.46 15.16
CA PHE A 324 2.09 -17.79 16.41
C PHE A 324 0.81 -17.47 17.20
N ARG A 325 0.96 -16.80 18.34
CA ARG A 325 -0.18 -16.38 19.15
C ARG A 325 -1.17 -15.52 18.35
N SER A 326 -2.41 -15.99 18.30
CA SER A 326 -3.61 -15.31 17.77
C SER A 326 -4.75 -15.41 18.78
N ARG A 327 -5.80 -14.59 18.69
CA ARG A 327 -6.92 -14.56 19.66
C ARG A 327 -8.28 -14.52 18.97
N GLY A 328 -9.34 -14.90 19.69
CA GLY A 328 -10.72 -14.84 19.19
C GLY A 328 -10.91 -15.66 17.91
N GLN A 329 -11.69 -15.11 16.97
CA GLN A 329 -11.98 -15.77 15.68
C GLN A 329 -10.70 -16.15 14.90
N ASN A 330 -9.64 -15.32 14.96
CA ASN A 330 -8.37 -15.64 14.32
C ASN A 330 -7.73 -16.92 14.90
N ALA A 331 -7.88 -17.18 16.20
CA ALA A 331 -7.39 -18.42 16.81
C ALA A 331 -8.24 -19.64 16.41
N ASP A 332 -9.56 -19.46 16.23
CA ASP A 332 -10.46 -20.50 15.74
C ASP A 332 -10.12 -20.88 14.29
N GLU A 333 -9.86 -19.90 13.43
CA GLU A 333 -9.42 -20.14 12.06
C GLU A 333 -8.04 -20.80 12.00
N CYS A 334 -7.07 -20.32 12.77
CA CYS A 334 -5.76 -20.98 12.89
C CYS A 334 -5.90 -22.44 13.33
N SER A 335 -6.80 -22.73 14.26
CA SER A 335 -7.07 -24.07 14.74
C SER A 335 -7.65 -24.98 13.65
N ARG A 336 -8.51 -24.45 12.77
CA ARG A 336 -9.08 -25.17 11.60
C ARG A 336 -8.06 -25.48 10.51
N LEU A 337 -6.99 -24.68 10.39
CA LEU A 337 -5.89 -24.99 9.47
C LEU A 337 -5.16 -26.29 9.85
N PHE A 338 -5.21 -26.68 11.12
CA PHE A 338 -4.75 -27.99 11.56
C PHE A 338 -5.88 -29.01 11.45
N SER A 339 -5.56 -30.23 11.00
CA SER A 339 -6.54 -31.31 10.90
C SER A 339 -7.09 -31.73 12.28
N LYS A 340 -8.23 -32.42 12.26
CA LYS A 340 -8.75 -33.12 13.44
C LYS A 340 -8.13 -34.51 13.56
N ILE A 341 -8.00 -35.01 14.78
CA ILE A 341 -7.51 -36.36 15.07
C ILE A 341 -8.61 -37.21 15.71
N ARG A 342 -8.59 -38.52 15.45
CA ARG A 342 -9.45 -39.48 16.13
C ARG A 342 -8.72 -40.03 17.35
N VAL A 343 -9.27 -39.77 18.53
CA VAL A 343 -8.71 -40.22 19.80
C VAL A 343 -9.60 -41.33 20.37
N LYS A 344 -8.98 -42.45 20.75
CA LYS A 344 -9.66 -43.52 21.50
C LYS A 344 -9.75 -43.07 22.96
N GLY A 345 -10.95 -42.69 23.39
CA GLY A 345 -11.26 -42.37 24.77
C GLY A 345 -11.72 -43.62 25.51
N VAL A 346 -11.11 -43.87 26.67
CA VAL A 346 -11.54 -44.92 27.59
C VAL A 346 -12.17 -44.25 28.80
N SER A 347 -13.48 -44.38 28.96
CA SER A 347 -14.18 -43.91 30.15
C SER A 347 -14.33 -45.07 31.12
N LYS A 348 -13.74 -44.93 32.31
CA LYS A 348 -13.90 -45.90 33.40
C LYS A 348 -14.84 -45.33 34.43
N SER A 349 -15.98 -45.98 34.61
CA SER A 349 -16.94 -45.65 35.66
C SER A 349 -16.76 -46.64 36.80
N LYS A 350 -16.58 -46.12 38.02
CA LYS A 350 -16.59 -46.91 39.26
C LYS A 350 -17.85 -46.58 40.03
N SER A 351 -18.70 -47.57 40.25
CA SER A 351 -19.87 -47.45 41.12
C SER A 351 -19.64 -48.23 42.41
N SER A 352 -19.94 -47.56 43.53
CA SER A 352 -19.91 -48.14 44.88
C SER A 352 -21.35 -48.34 45.33
N GLY A 353 -21.76 -49.60 45.51
CA GLY A 353 -23.05 -49.92 46.12
C GLY A 353 -22.97 -49.90 47.65
N ASN A 354 -24.12 -49.72 48.32
CA ASN A 354 -24.23 -49.71 49.80
C ASN A 354 -23.83 -51.04 50.48
N SER A 355 -23.49 -52.08 49.71
CA SER A 355 -23.18 -53.45 50.16
C SER A 355 -21.69 -53.84 50.06
N GLY A 356 -20.78 -52.89 49.82
CA GLY A 356 -19.34 -53.14 49.77
C GLY A 356 -18.81 -53.76 48.46
N TYR A 357 -19.68 -54.01 47.48
CA TYR A 357 -19.29 -54.45 46.14
C TYR A 357 -18.97 -53.27 45.22
N TYR A 358 -17.80 -53.30 44.59
CA TYR A 358 -17.38 -52.33 43.58
C TYR A 358 -17.60 -52.91 42.17
N SER A 359 -18.34 -52.21 41.32
CA SER A 359 -18.44 -52.54 39.90
C SER A 359 -17.63 -51.55 39.07
N ASN A 360 -16.76 -52.09 38.22
CA ASN A 360 -15.97 -51.32 37.26
C ASN A 360 -16.57 -51.54 35.86
N SER A 361 -16.99 -50.47 35.20
CA SER A 361 -17.41 -50.51 33.80
C SER A 361 -16.43 -49.68 32.96
N GLU A 362 -16.01 -50.22 31.83
CA GLU A 362 -15.10 -49.55 30.89
C GLU A 362 -15.79 -49.40 29.53
N THR A 363 -16.07 -48.16 29.14
CA THR A 363 -16.62 -47.83 27.82
C THR A 363 -15.52 -47.26 26.95
N LYS A 364 -15.22 -47.93 25.83
CA LYS A 364 -14.32 -47.45 24.79
C LYS A 364 -15.11 -46.67 23.76
N SER A 365 -14.71 -45.42 23.49
CA SER A 365 -15.33 -44.56 22.48
C SER A 365 -14.25 -43.97 21.57
N ILE A 366 -14.55 -43.82 20.29
CA ILE A 366 -13.69 -43.07 19.36
C ILE A 366 -14.30 -41.68 19.24
N LYS A 367 -13.56 -40.65 19.63
CA LYS A 367 -14.00 -39.25 19.54
C LYS A 367 -13.09 -38.50 18.58
N GLU A 368 -13.68 -37.70 17.72
CA GLU A 368 -12.94 -36.74 16.89
C GLU A 368 -12.62 -35.50 17.73
N GLN A 369 -11.36 -35.10 17.76
CA GLN A 369 -10.88 -33.96 18.53
C GLN A 369 -9.97 -33.09 17.67
N THR A 370 -10.11 -31.78 17.81
CA THR A 370 -9.20 -30.80 17.19
C THR A 370 -7.77 -31.01 17.69
N LEU A 371 -6.80 -31.10 16.77
CA LEU A 371 -5.40 -31.39 17.11
C LEU A 371 -4.74 -30.29 17.95
N ILE A 372 -4.97 -29.02 17.59
CA ILE A 372 -4.51 -27.86 18.35
C ILE A 372 -5.71 -26.97 18.64
N LEU A 373 -6.05 -26.82 19.91
CA LEU A 373 -7.21 -26.03 20.35
C LEU A 373 -6.96 -24.52 20.16
N PRO A 374 -8.02 -23.72 19.88
CA PRO A 374 -7.91 -22.25 19.82
C PRO A 374 -7.35 -21.65 21.12
N SER A 375 -7.65 -22.25 22.27
CA SER A 375 -7.12 -21.86 23.57
C SER A 375 -5.61 -22.09 23.69
N GLN A 376 -5.07 -23.15 23.06
CA GLN A 376 -3.62 -23.40 23.04
C GLN A 376 -2.89 -22.36 22.19
N ILE A 377 -3.48 -21.95 21.07
CA ILE A 377 -2.97 -20.88 20.20
C ILE A 377 -3.01 -19.53 20.93
N SER A 378 -4.13 -19.23 21.58
CA SER A 378 -4.33 -18.00 22.35
C SER A 378 -3.36 -17.84 23.51
N ASN A 379 -3.00 -18.96 24.14
CA ASN A 379 -2.09 -19.02 25.29
C ASN A 379 -0.61 -19.24 24.89
N LEU A 380 -0.27 -19.22 23.60
CA LEU A 380 1.13 -19.26 23.18
C LEU A 380 1.91 -18.08 23.77
N LYS A 381 3.08 -18.35 24.35
CA LYS A 381 4.02 -17.30 24.77
C LYS A 381 4.56 -16.58 23.52
N PRO A 382 5.03 -15.32 23.64
CA PRO A 382 5.78 -14.68 22.56
C PRO A 382 6.95 -15.57 22.09
N HIS A 383 7.29 -15.48 20.80
CA HIS A 383 8.36 -16.25 20.15
C HIS A 383 8.13 -17.77 20.10
N HIS A 384 6.94 -18.24 20.46
CA HIS A 384 6.53 -19.62 20.26
C HIS A 384 5.56 -19.71 19.09
N ALA A 385 5.68 -20.78 18.32
CA ALA A 385 4.76 -21.08 17.22
C ALA A 385 4.47 -22.58 17.14
N PHE A 386 3.37 -22.92 16.47
CA PHE A 386 3.15 -24.24 15.91
C PHE A 386 3.49 -24.20 14.43
N ILE A 387 4.20 -25.21 13.94
CA ILE A 387 4.55 -25.37 12.53
C ILE A 387 3.96 -26.68 12.06
N TRP A 388 3.33 -26.65 10.90
CA TRP A 388 2.92 -27.81 10.14
C TRP A 388 3.41 -27.70 8.71
N TYR A 389 3.90 -28.80 8.17
CA TYR A 389 4.38 -28.90 6.80
C TYR A 389 4.00 -30.27 6.24
N PRO A 390 3.85 -30.42 4.91
CA PRO A 390 3.20 -31.58 4.31
C PRO A 390 3.93 -32.88 4.65
N GLY A 391 3.18 -33.92 5.00
CA GLY A 391 3.73 -35.23 5.35
C GLY A 391 4.24 -35.37 6.80
N HIS A 392 4.11 -34.34 7.64
CA HIS A 392 4.60 -34.35 9.02
C HIS A 392 3.54 -33.92 10.04
N ASN A 393 3.72 -34.39 11.29
CA ASN A 393 2.89 -33.94 12.41
C ASN A 393 3.29 -32.51 12.81
N PRO A 394 2.33 -31.66 13.23
CA PRO A 394 2.65 -30.34 13.74
C PRO A 394 3.65 -30.39 14.91
N VAL A 395 4.55 -29.43 14.94
CA VAL A 395 5.58 -29.28 15.97
C VAL A 395 5.48 -27.91 16.61
N LYS A 396 5.65 -27.87 17.93
CA LYS A 396 5.81 -26.60 18.65
C LYS A 396 7.27 -26.17 18.59
N VAL A 397 7.52 -24.92 18.27
CA VAL A 397 8.86 -24.34 18.17
C VAL A 397 9.00 -23.13 19.07
N GLU A 398 10.23 -22.81 19.41
CA GLU A 398 10.60 -21.65 20.19
C GLU A 398 11.79 -20.94 19.54
N TRP A 399 11.63 -19.65 19.32
CA TRP A 399 12.70 -18.80 18.85
C TRP A 399 13.40 -18.12 20.04
N CYS A 400 14.69 -18.41 20.20
CA CYS A 400 15.50 -17.85 21.28
C CYS A 400 15.77 -16.36 21.05
N ILE A 401 15.41 -15.52 22.03
CA ILE A 401 15.54 -14.05 21.95
C ILE A 401 16.99 -13.59 21.74
N ASP A 402 17.96 -14.32 22.29
CA ASP A 402 19.38 -14.00 22.14
C ASP A 402 19.85 -14.07 20.68
N ASN A 403 19.12 -14.75 19.79
CA ASN A 403 19.44 -14.74 18.37
C ASN A 403 19.32 -13.34 17.75
N TRP A 404 18.58 -12.38 18.33
CA TRP A 404 18.59 -10.98 17.88
C TRP A 404 20.01 -10.38 17.89
N LYS A 405 20.89 -10.83 18.81
CA LYS A 405 22.27 -10.34 18.90
C LYS A 405 23.07 -10.59 17.61
N LYS A 406 22.68 -11.58 16.81
CA LYS A 406 23.30 -11.91 15.51
C LYS A 406 22.81 -11.00 14.37
N TYR A 407 21.64 -10.39 14.53
CA TYR A 407 20.95 -9.61 13.50
C TYR A 407 20.83 -8.16 13.94
N GLN A 408 21.98 -7.49 14.04
CA GLN A 408 22.04 -6.09 14.40
C GLN A 408 21.66 -5.21 13.20
N ARG A 409 21.02 -4.07 13.48
CA ARG A 409 20.74 -3.05 12.46
C ARG A 409 22.05 -2.42 12.01
N LYS A 410 22.29 -2.42 10.71
CA LYS A 410 23.50 -1.88 10.06
C LYS A 410 23.21 -0.61 9.26
N HIS A 411 21.95 -0.43 8.86
CA HIS A 411 21.50 0.67 8.02
C HIS A 411 20.26 1.33 8.61
N GLU A 412 20.00 2.57 8.22
CA GLU A 412 18.74 3.24 8.54
C GLU A 412 17.58 2.53 7.84
N SER A 413 16.46 2.40 8.56
CA SER A 413 15.24 1.79 8.00
C SER A 413 14.67 2.61 6.85
N PHE A 414 14.83 3.94 6.89
CA PHE A 414 14.29 4.86 5.89
C PHE A 414 15.22 6.07 5.74
N LYS A 415 15.53 6.45 4.50
CA LYS A 415 16.30 7.67 4.18
C LYS A 415 15.42 8.61 3.39
N ILE A 416 14.98 9.72 3.98
CA ILE A 416 14.02 10.61 3.29
C ILE A 416 14.64 11.22 2.03
N ARG A 417 13.94 11.05 0.91
CA ARG A 417 14.25 11.68 -0.37
C ARG A 417 13.76 13.12 -0.35
N LYS A 418 14.62 14.06 -0.74
CA LYS A 418 14.23 15.45 -0.98
C LYS A 418 13.75 15.58 -2.42
N LEU A 419 12.45 15.76 -2.61
CA LEU A 419 11.88 16.02 -3.93
C LEU A 419 12.05 17.51 -4.23
N GLU A 420 12.78 17.85 -5.29
CA GLU A 420 12.82 19.22 -5.79
C GLU A 420 11.59 19.50 -6.65
N ASN A 421 10.82 20.54 -6.31
CA ASN A 421 9.80 21.10 -7.19
C ASN A 421 10.50 21.91 -8.29
N ARG A 422 11.12 21.23 -9.25
CA ARG A 422 11.47 21.89 -10.51
C ARG A 422 10.23 21.89 -11.37
N ASP A 423 9.70 23.09 -11.60
CA ASP A 423 8.61 23.32 -12.54
C ASP A 423 9.10 22.91 -13.94
N PRO A 424 8.43 22.00 -14.67
CA PRO A 424 8.88 21.56 -15.99
C PRO A 424 8.97 22.69 -17.04
N LEU A 425 8.44 23.87 -16.73
CA LEU A 425 8.32 25.02 -17.64
C LEU A 425 9.50 26.01 -17.58
N GLN A 426 10.58 25.74 -16.85
CA GLN A 426 11.71 26.69 -16.71
C GLN A 426 13.07 26.23 -17.27
N THR A 427 13.12 25.28 -18.18
CA THR A 427 14.39 24.95 -18.86
C THR A 427 14.24 24.90 -20.37
N ASP A 428 14.15 26.08 -20.98
CA ASP A 428 14.87 26.36 -22.24
C ASP A 428 15.12 27.88 -22.37
N GLN A 429 16.13 28.37 -21.68
CA GLN A 429 16.88 29.55 -22.13
C GLN A 429 18.34 29.15 -22.12
N ARG A 430 18.77 28.58 -23.25
CA ARG A 430 20.18 28.55 -23.62
C ARG A 430 20.67 29.99 -23.61
N GLY A 431 21.78 30.19 -22.90
CA GLY A 431 22.37 31.49 -22.69
C GLY A 431 22.71 32.17 -24.00
N ASP A 432 22.35 33.44 -24.06
CA ASP A 432 23.21 34.47 -24.63
C ASP A 432 23.47 35.50 -23.54
N GLU A 433 24.76 35.78 -23.37
CA GLU A 433 25.35 36.73 -22.42
C GLU A 433 24.84 38.14 -22.67
N ILE A 434 24.44 38.88 -21.63
CA ILE A 434 24.65 40.34 -21.62
C ILE A 434 25.07 40.80 -20.22
N GLU A 435 26.21 41.50 -20.24
CA GLU A 435 26.91 42.15 -19.14
C GLU A 435 26.06 43.18 -18.37
N THR A 436 26.36 43.27 -17.09
CA THR A 436 25.96 44.32 -16.16
C THR A 436 26.38 45.71 -16.64
N THR A 437 25.43 46.62 -16.84
CA THR A 437 25.72 48.07 -16.72
C THR A 437 24.57 48.78 -16.02
N LYS A 438 24.87 49.38 -14.85
CA LYS A 438 24.04 50.37 -14.16
C LYS A 438 24.05 51.65 -14.98
N ILE A 439 22.91 52.29 -15.26
CA ILE A 439 22.77 53.76 -15.34
C ILE A 439 21.34 54.18 -14.97
N ASN A 440 21.24 55.06 -13.95
CA ASN A 440 20.10 55.92 -13.64
C ASN A 440 19.96 57.02 -14.70
N ASP A 441 18.76 57.60 -14.78
CA ASP A 441 18.39 58.86 -15.46
C ASP A 441 18.06 58.75 -16.96
N LEU A 442 16.77 58.87 -17.28
CA LEU A 442 16.20 60.12 -17.78
C LEU A 442 14.67 60.00 -17.92
N SER A 443 14.04 61.05 -17.41
CA SER A 443 12.63 61.41 -17.40
C SER A 443 12.00 61.56 -18.79
N GLY A 444 10.70 61.25 -18.86
CA GLY A 444 9.75 61.99 -19.69
C GLY A 444 9.04 61.17 -20.77
N GLU A 445 7.86 60.63 -20.45
CA GLU A 445 6.61 60.89 -21.20
C GLU A 445 5.43 60.23 -20.46
N GLN A 446 4.45 61.05 -20.10
CA GLN A 446 3.21 60.67 -19.40
C GLN A 446 2.24 59.97 -20.35
N PHE A 447 1.64 58.86 -19.91
CA PHE A 447 0.26 58.52 -20.28
C PHE A 447 -0.47 57.97 -19.05
N ASP A 448 -1.60 58.61 -18.73
CA ASP A 448 -2.38 58.44 -17.50
C ASP A 448 -3.03 57.07 -17.37
N VAL A 449 -2.80 56.42 -16.23
CA VAL A 449 -3.72 55.44 -15.63
C VAL A 449 -3.80 55.76 -14.14
N GLU A 450 -4.95 56.27 -13.70
CA GLU A 450 -5.23 56.56 -12.28
C GLU A 450 -5.10 55.28 -11.43
N LEU A 451 -4.05 55.24 -10.61
CA LEU A 451 -3.97 54.37 -9.43
C LEU A 451 -4.46 55.19 -8.23
N PRO A 452 -5.40 54.69 -7.41
CA PRO A 452 -5.78 55.40 -6.20
C PRO A 452 -4.60 55.40 -5.21
N GLU A 453 -4.03 56.58 -4.99
CA GLU A 453 -3.11 56.89 -3.91
C GLU A 453 -3.85 56.88 -2.57
N LYS A 454 -3.47 55.95 -1.68
CA LYS A 454 -3.20 56.25 -0.27
C LYS A 454 -2.45 55.08 0.39
N PRO A 455 -1.34 55.36 1.10
CA PRO A 455 -0.65 54.34 1.89
C PRO A 455 -1.52 54.02 3.12
N LEU A 456 -1.92 52.75 3.30
CA LEU A 456 -2.54 52.33 4.55
C LEU A 456 -1.47 52.24 5.63
N GLU A 457 -1.33 53.33 6.38
CA GLU A 457 -0.75 53.38 7.71
C GLU A 457 -1.51 52.43 8.66
N ASN A 458 -0.75 51.72 9.50
CA ASN A 458 -1.15 51.11 10.78
C ASN A 458 -2.63 50.68 10.93
N ILE A 459 -2.97 49.48 10.44
CA ILE A 459 -4.20 48.81 10.90
C ILE A 459 -3.89 48.01 12.17
N SER A 460 -4.16 48.63 13.31
CA SER A 460 -4.34 47.93 14.59
C SER A 460 -5.65 47.14 14.58
N SER A 461 -5.58 45.87 14.96
CA SER A 461 -6.64 45.05 15.60
C SER A 461 -8.08 45.02 15.02
N ASN A 462 -8.49 43.79 14.65
CA ASN A 462 -9.83 43.30 14.28
C ASN A 462 -10.37 43.69 12.89
N PRO A 463 -10.80 42.71 12.07
CA PRO A 463 -11.60 43.02 10.87
C PRO A 463 -12.97 43.55 11.29
N ASP A 464 -13.42 44.60 10.61
CA ASP A 464 -14.65 45.32 10.91
C ASP A 464 -15.89 44.47 10.60
N GLN A 465 -16.97 44.64 11.37
CA GLN A 465 -18.17 43.78 11.33
C GLN A 465 -18.85 43.77 9.95
N GLU A 466 -18.79 44.87 9.19
CA GLU A 466 -19.37 44.96 7.84
C GLU A 466 -18.69 44.03 6.83
N GLN A 467 -17.37 43.87 6.90
CA GLN A 467 -16.63 42.96 6.00
C GLN A 467 -16.92 41.49 6.30
N LEU A 468 -17.15 41.17 7.58
CA LEU A 468 -17.58 39.84 8.02
C LEU A 468 -19.03 39.54 7.61
N LYS A 469 -19.90 40.56 7.61
CA LYS A 469 -21.30 40.45 7.20
C LYS A 469 -21.44 40.14 5.70
N MET A 470 -20.72 40.88 4.84
CA MET A 470 -20.67 40.60 3.39
C MET A 470 -20.18 39.18 3.07
N PHE A 471 -19.15 38.70 3.78
CA PHE A 471 -18.57 37.38 3.53
C PHE A 471 -19.47 36.22 4.01
N LEU A 472 -20.26 36.45 5.07
CA LEU A 472 -21.22 35.47 5.55
C LEU A 472 -22.46 35.40 4.67
N ASP A 473 -22.96 36.54 4.15
CA ASP A 473 -24.13 36.58 3.26
C ASP A 473 -23.90 35.84 1.94
N GLU A 474 -22.69 35.92 1.36
CA GLU A 474 -22.32 35.15 0.15
C GLU A 474 -22.27 33.64 0.38
N CYS A 475 -22.07 33.19 1.62
CA CYS A 475 -21.97 31.77 1.96
C CYS A 475 -23.32 31.13 2.35
N THR A 476 -24.43 31.88 2.34
CA THR A 476 -25.72 31.38 2.84
C THR A 476 -26.81 31.11 1.82
N ILE A 477 -26.65 31.42 0.51
CA ILE A 477 -27.76 31.21 -0.44
C ILE A 477 -27.29 30.71 -1.81
N ASN A 478 -27.64 29.47 -2.17
CA ASN A 478 -27.85 29.09 -3.58
C ASN A 478 -29.25 29.60 -4.00
N LYS A 479 -29.43 30.02 -5.26
CA LYS A 479 -30.63 30.67 -5.81
C LYS A 479 -31.96 29.92 -5.61
N ASP A 480 -31.94 28.70 -5.11
CA ASP A 480 -33.10 27.85 -4.85
C ASP A 480 -33.39 27.60 -3.34
N GLY A 481 -32.67 28.23 -2.41
CA GLY A 481 -33.07 28.29 -0.99
C GLY A 481 -32.85 27.04 -0.14
N GLU A 482 -31.83 26.21 -0.42
CA GLU A 482 -31.52 25.02 0.38
C GLU A 482 -30.38 25.20 1.41
N LYS A 483 -30.47 24.47 2.54
CA LYS A 483 -29.70 24.61 3.81
C LYS A 483 -28.31 23.98 3.79
N VAL A 484 -27.31 24.67 4.38
CA VAL A 484 -25.87 24.34 4.46
C VAL A 484 -25.53 23.22 5.47
N ARG A 485 -24.63 22.29 5.11
CA ARG A 485 -24.10 21.21 6.00
C ARG A 485 -22.70 21.50 6.52
N VAL A 486 -22.37 20.96 7.70
CA VAL A 486 -21.11 21.16 8.48
C VAL A 486 -19.78 21.01 7.70
N ASN A 487 -19.76 20.31 6.56
CA ASN A 487 -18.55 20.19 5.74
C ASN A 487 -18.16 21.51 5.05
N GLU A 488 -19.13 22.41 4.82
CA GLU A 488 -18.91 23.70 4.15
C GLU A 488 -18.19 24.72 5.06
N LEU A 489 -18.13 24.49 6.38
CA LEU A 489 -17.30 25.30 7.29
C LEU A 489 -15.80 25.12 7.04
N TYR A 490 -15.40 23.96 6.50
CA TYR A 490 -14.02 23.68 6.14
C TYR A 490 -13.64 24.41 4.84
N ASP A 491 -14.58 24.48 3.90
CA ASP A 491 -14.42 25.21 2.65
C ASP A 491 -14.44 26.73 2.88
N LEU A 492 -15.27 27.22 3.80
CA LEU A 492 -15.24 28.61 4.30
C LEU A 492 -13.89 28.98 4.92
N PHE A 493 -13.30 28.07 5.70
CA PHE A 493 -11.96 28.28 6.27
C PHE A 493 -10.88 28.30 5.17
N ASN A 494 -10.98 27.41 4.19
CA ASN A 494 -10.05 27.37 3.06
C ASN A 494 -10.18 28.61 2.17
N LEU A 495 -11.41 29.06 1.88
CA LEU A 495 -11.69 30.26 1.10
C LEU A 495 -11.18 31.52 1.82
N TRP A 496 -11.36 31.60 3.14
CA TRP A 496 -10.77 32.66 3.97
C TRP A 496 -9.24 32.66 3.92
N CYS A 497 -8.62 31.47 3.94
CA CYS A 497 -7.17 31.34 3.76
C CYS A 497 -6.70 31.69 2.33
N GLU A 498 -7.49 31.42 1.31
CA GLU A 498 -7.19 31.68 -0.10
C GLU A 498 -7.33 33.17 -0.48
N LEU A 499 -8.26 33.91 0.14
CA LEU A 499 -8.44 35.36 -0.06
C LEU A 499 -7.28 36.24 0.45
N LYS A 500 -6.11 35.65 0.72
CA LYS A 500 -4.85 36.33 1.12
C LYS A 500 -5.00 37.32 2.29
N ILE A 501 -5.98 37.12 3.18
CA ILE A 501 -6.02 37.79 4.49
C ILE A 501 -4.90 37.17 5.35
N LYS A 502 -3.66 37.60 5.10
CA LYS A 502 -2.49 37.25 5.93
C LYS A 502 -2.65 37.93 7.30
N SER A 503 -3.38 37.31 8.22
CA SER A 503 -3.17 37.59 9.64
C SER A 503 -3.43 36.38 10.55
N LYS A 504 -2.33 35.97 11.21
CA LYS A 504 -2.09 35.10 12.36
C LYS A 504 -3.27 34.66 13.27
N ILE A 505 -4.32 34.03 12.73
CA ILE A 505 -5.32 33.32 13.54
C ILE A 505 -5.07 31.81 13.42
N SER A 506 -4.67 31.18 14.53
CA SER A 506 -4.60 29.72 14.61
C SER A 506 -5.99 29.10 14.41
N GLN A 507 -6.08 27.95 13.77
CA GLN A 507 -7.32 27.16 13.58
C GLN A 507 -8.19 27.10 14.85
N TRP A 508 -7.56 26.97 16.03
CA TRP A 508 -8.25 26.94 17.32
C TRP A 508 -8.97 28.25 17.69
N LYS A 509 -8.43 29.42 17.32
CA LYS A 509 -9.08 30.74 17.54
C LYS A 509 -10.26 30.93 16.58
N PHE A 510 -10.14 30.53 15.32
CA PHE A 510 -11.23 30.54 14.34
C PHE A 510 -12.43 29.72 14.83
N TYR A 511 -12.18 28.47 15.24
CA TYR A 511 -13.22 27.63 15.83
C TYR A 511 -13.84 28.23 17.10
N ARG A 512 -13.08 28.99 17.89
CA ARG A 512 -13.59 29.61 19.12
C ARG A 512 -14.51 30.81 18.82
N VAL A 513 -14.26 31.56 17.75
CA VAL A 513 -15.12 32.67 17.28
C VAL A 513 -16.42 32.11 16.71
N ILE A 514 -16.33 31.13 15.80
CA ILE A 514 -17.49 30.43 15.23
C ILE A 514 -18.32 29.78 16.35
N LYS A 515 -17.68 29.13 17.33
CA LYS A 515 -18.38 28.50 18.47
C LYS A 515 -18.98 29.50 19.47
N LYS A 516 -18.52 30.77 19.48
CA LYS A 516 -19.16 31.84 20.26
C LYS A 516 -20.42 32.35 19.56
N LEU A 517 -20.37 32.52 18.23
CA LEU A 517 -21.52 32.88 17.40
C LEU A 517 -22.61 31.79 17.43
N LEU A 518 -22.21 30.51 17.44
CA LEU A 518 -23.13 29.37 17.53
C LEU A 518 -23.74 29.13 18.93
N LYS A 519 -23.33 29.86 19.97
CA LYS A 519 -23.72 29.59 21.36
C LYS A 519 -24.83 30.49 21.90
N SER A 520 -25.41 31.38 21.09
CA SER A 520 -26.50 32.25 21.55
C SER A 520 -27.83 31.55 21.76
N ASP A 521 -28.07 30.35 21.22
CA ASP A 521 -29.35 29.66 21.43
C ASP A 521 -29.20 28.24 22.00
N LYS A 522 -29.47 28.14 23.30
CA LYS A 522 -29.83 26.89 23.96
C LYS A 522 -31.33 26.90 24.24
N ILE A 523 -32.11 26.14 23.47
CA ILE A 523 -33.29 25.41 23.96
C ILE A 523 -33.33 24.05 23.24
N GLY A 524 -33.83 23.03 23.93
CA GLY A 524 -33.53 21.62 23.74
C GLY A 524 -34.23 20.90 22.59
N GLY A 525 -33.54 19.86 22.11
CA GLY A 525 -34.10 18.66 21.50
C GLY A 525 -34.68 18.81 20.09
N ILE A 526 -33.96 18.24 19.13
CA ILE A 526 -34.34 17.93 17.73
C ILE A 526 -34.03 19.06 16.71
N SER A 527 -33.22 18.70 15.70
CA SER A 527 -32.85 19.39 14.45
C SER A 527 -32.73 20.92 14.44
N TYR A 528 -31.49 21.44 14.39
CA TYR A 528 -31.23 22.88 14.28
C TYR A 528 -31.42 23.37 12.83
N TYR A 529 -32.34 24.31 12.66
CA TYR A 529 -32.46 25.17 11.48
C TYR A 529 -31.97 26.58 11.89
N LEU A 530 -31.16 27.23 11.06
CA LEU A 530 -30.76 28.62 11.24
C LEU A 530 -31.78 29.53 10.55
N ASP A 531 -32.43 30.40 11.31
CA ASP A 531 -32.93 31.69 10.83
C ASP A 531 -32.03 32.76 11.47
N ILE A 532 -31.43 33.62 10.65
CA ILE A 532 -30.57 34.72 11.10
C ILE A 532 -31.40 36.00 10.99
N GLU A 533 -31.86 36.52 12.14
CA GLU A 533 -32.29 37.92 12.24
C GLU A 533 -31.13 38.75 12.80
N ILE A 534 -30.67 39.71 12.00
CA ILE A 534 -29.59 40.63 12.37
C ILE A 534 -30.21 41.75 13.20
N THR A 535 -29.78 41.90 14.45
CA THR A 535 -30.10 43.09 15.27
C THR A 535 -28.82 43.84 15.62
N ASP A 536 -28.86 45.15 15.40
CA ASP A 536 -27.75 46.09 15.55
C ASP A 536 -27.30 46.22 17.01
N PHE A 537 -26.01 46.02 17.26
CA PHE A 537 -25.31 46.45 18.48
C PHE A 537 -23.84 46.78 18.23
#